data_AF-A0A3B8J8M0-F1
#
_entry.id   AF-A0A3B8J8M0-F1
#
_cell.length_a   1.000
_cell.length_b   1.000
_cell.length_c   1.000
_cell.angle_alpha   90.00
_cell.angle_beta   90.00
_cell.angle_gamma   90.00
#
_symmetry.space_group_name_H-M   'P 1'
#
loop_
_entity.id
_entity.type
_entity.pdbx_description
1 polymer ?
#
loop_
_entity_poly.entity_id
_entity_poly.type
_entity_poly.pdbx_seq_one_letter_code
_entity_poly.pdbx_strand_id
1 'polypeptide(L)'
;MEMIQSGRGFSTIGGYSGLEAGKQLSAMANKAIEMKRLVPYYFDTSAVNSVVWMISSTTKVPEAAMKFLNLVYSDADVLNTILWGVEGEDYVKVDEHHVRYPDGKTADTVGYTAALCSGLMGSESLQYQAEGLD
;
A
#
# COMPACT_ATOMS: atom_id res chain seq x y z
N MET A 1 -1.16 15.42 7.61
CA MET A 1 -2.57 15.19 8.04
C MET A 1 -2.93 15.86 9.36
N GLU A 2 -1.98 16.07 10.28
CA GLU A 2 -2.24 16.64 11.62
C GLU A 2 -3.05 17.94 11.61
N MET A 3 -2.80 18.86 10.68
CA MET A 3 -3.55 20.12 10.57
C MET A 3 -5.04 19.91 10.26
N ILE A 4 -5.38 18.91 9.45
CA ILE A 4 -6.78 18.59 9.12
C ILE A 4 -7.44 17.92 10.34
N GLN A 5 -6.76 16.97 10.98
CA GLN A 5 -7.22 16.33 12.23
C GLN A 5 -7.49 17.38 13.33
N SER A 6 -6.56 18.33 13.53
CA SER A 6 -6.70 19.39 14.52
C SER A 6 -7.71 20.49 14.15
N GLY A 7 -8.37 20.39 12.99
CA GLY A 7 -9.33 21.38 12.50
C GLY A 7 -8.72 22.73 12.08
N ARG A 8 -7.40 22.77 11.86
CA ARG A 8 -6.67 23.99 11.47
C ARG A 8 -6.33 24.04 9.98
N GLY A 9 -6.64 22.97 9.23
CA GLY A 9 -6.49 22.88 7.79
C GLY A 9 -7.80 22.46 7.12
N PHE A 10 -8.08 23.03 5.94
CA PHE A 10 -9.26 22.74 5.12
C PHE A 10 -8.98 21.75 3.99
N SER A 11 -7.78 21.76 3.42
CA SER A 11 -7.39 20.89 2.31
C SER A 11 -5.90 20.56 2.32
N THR A 12 -5.53 19.51 1.58
CA THR A 12 -4.15 19.14 1.29
C THR A 12 -4.03 18.79 -0.19
N ILE A 13 -2.84 18.94 -0.76
CA ILE A 13 -2.54 18.55 -2.13
C ILE A 13 -1.67 17.29 -2.05
N GLY A 14 -2.17 16.19 -2.61
CA GLY A 14 -1.41 14.96 -2.79
C GLY A 14 -1.02 14.78 -4.25
N GLY A 15 0.17 14.23 -4.50
CA GLY A 15 0.62 13.83 -5.84
C GLY A 15 0.32 12.37 -6.18
N TYR A 16 -0.17 11.61 -5.21
CA TYR A 16 -0.30 10.16 -5.24
C TYR A 16 -1.70 9.79 -4.73
N SER A 17 -2.53 9.28 -5.63
CA SER A 17 -3.75 8.46 -5.41
C SER A 17 -4.89 8.77 -6.40
N GLY A 18 -5.72 7.75 -6.65
CA GLY A 18 -7.03 7.91 -7.26
C GLY A 18 -8.05 8.56 -6.30
N LEU A 19 -9.28 8.78 -6.77
CA LEU A 19 -10.35 9.39 -5.96
C LEU A 19 -10.65 8.59 -4.68
N GLU A 20 -10.41 7.28 -4.69
CA GLU A 20 -10.67 6.36 -3.58
C GLU A 20 -9.77 6.56 -2.35
N ALA A 21 -8.59 7.19 -2.49
CA ALA A 21 -7.78 7.52 -1.31
C ALA A 21 -8.45 8.54 -0.39
N GLY A 22 -9.51 9.22 -0.84
CA GLY A 22 -10.37 10.02 0.04
C GLY A 22 -10.95 9.20 1.19
N LYS A 23 -11.31 7.92 0.96
CA LYS A 23 -11.84 7.02 2.00
C LYS A 23 -10.77 6.67 3.02
N GLN A 24 -9.59 6.27 2.55
CA GLN A 24 -8.45 5.95 3.41
C GLN A 24 -8.00 7.17 4.24
N LEU A 25 -7.90 8.34 3.61
CA LEU A 25 -7.57 9.58 4.29
C LEU A 25 -8.65 9.99 5.29
N SER A 26 -9.94 9.78 4.96
CA SER A 26 -11.04 10.07 5.88
C SER A 26 -10.96 9.21 7.15
N ALA A 27 -10.68 7.92 7.00
CA ALA A 27 -10.49 6.99 8.11
C ALA A 27 -9.31 7.42 9.00
N MET A 28 -8.18 7.80 8.40
CA MET A 28 -7.01 8.30 9.14
C MET A 28 -7.27 9.67 9.79
N ALA A 29 -8.02 10.55 9.13
CA ALA A 29 -8.31 11.90 9.60
C ALA A 29 -9.35 11.95 10.72
N ASN A 30 -10.17 10.90 10.82
CA ASN A 30 -11.46 10.94 11.50
C ASN A 30 -12.31 12.16 11.05
N LYS A 31 -12.26 12.48 9.75
CA LYS A 31 -13.00 13.58 9.10
C LYS A 31 -13.39 13.20 7.69
N ALA A 32 -14.52 13.69 7.20
CA ALA A 32 -14.91 13.51 5.81
C ALA A 32 -13.94 14.28 4.89
N ILE A 33 -13.13 13.54 4.15
CA ILE A 33 -12.20 14.06 3.14
C ILE A 33 -12.61 13.52 1.78
N GLU A 34 -12.89 14.43 0.87
CA GLU A 34 -13.07 14.11 -0.54
C GLU A 34 -11.84 14.55 -1.34
N MET A 35 -11.50 13.78 -2.37
CA MET A 35 -10.44 14.13 -3.29
C MET A 35 -11.04 14.62 -4.61
N LYS A 36 -10.54 15.76 -5.11
CA LYS A 36 -10.86 16.24 -6.46
C LYS A 36 -9.60 16.31 -7.30
N ARG A 37 -9.72 15.82 -8.52
CA ARG A 37 -8.64 15.86 -9.51
C ARG A 37 -8.46 17.28 -10.02
N LEU A 38 -7.23 17.80 -9.95
CA LEU A 38 -6.86 19.11 -10.46
C LEU A 38 -6.29 19.06 -11.89
N VAL A 39 -5.63 17.95 -12.26
CA VAL A 39 -4.97 17.76 -13.56
C VAL A 39 -5.23 16.35 -14.12
N PRO A 40 -5.22 16.14 -15.45
CA PRO A 40 -5.31 14.80 -16.04
C PRO A 40 -4.20 13.88 -15.55
N TYR A 41 -4.40 12.56 -15.69
CA TYR A 41 -3.32 11.60 -15.46
C TYR A 41 -2.18 11.87 -16.45
N TYR A 42 -0.96 11.94 -15.94
CA TYR A 42 0.24 11.98 -16.74
C TYR A 42 1.29 11.06 -16.10
N PHE A 43 2.12 10.47 -16.94
CA PHE A 43 3.34 9.79 -16.53
C PHE A 43 4.51 10.65 -16.98
N ASP A 44 5.44 10.89 -16.08
CA ASP A 44 6.71 11.50 -16.40
C ASP A 44 7.87 10.60 -15.93
N THR A 45 9.08 10.97 -16.32
CA THR A 45 10.29 10.23 -15.96
C THR A 45 10.54 10.21 -14.45
N SER A 46 10.04 11.21 -13.71
CA SER A 46 10.21 11.25 -12.26
C SER A 46 9.32 10.21 -11.55
N ALA A 47 8.09 10.02 -12.04
CA ALA A 47 7.15 9.03 -11.53
C ALA A 47 7.71 7.60 -11.65
N VAL A 48 8.30 7.26 -12.80
CA VAL A 48 8.88 5.92 -13.02
C VAL A 48 10.13 5.68 -12.16
N ASN A 49 10.90 6.73 -11.87
CA ASN A 49 12.12 6.62 -11.05
C ASN A 49 11.88 6.76 -9.54
N SER A 50 10.64 7.01 -9.11
CA SER A 50 10.33 7.28 -7.70
C SER A 50 10.47 6.02 -6.82
N VAL A 51 10.19 4.85 -7.38
CA VAL A 51 10.27 3.55 -6.67
C VAL A 51 10.98 2.56 -7.59
N VAL A 52 12.26 2.31 -7.33
CA VAL A 52 13.08 1.40 -8.13
C VAL A 52 13.80 0.42 -7.23
N TRP A 53 13.66 -0.86 -7.53
CA TRP A 53 14.43 -1.93 -6.92
C TRP A 53 15.74 -2.12 -7.67
N MET A 54 16.83 -2.23 -6.91
CA MET A 54 18.17 -2.35 -7.45
C MET A 54 18.86 -3.58 -6.85
N ILE A 55 19.59 -4.33 -7.68
CA ILE A 55 20.44 -5.43 -7.22
C ILE A 55 21.86 -4.90 -7.09
N SER A 56 22.47 -5.08 -5.91
CA SER A 56 23.87 -4.67 -5.68
C SER A 56 24.80 -5.34 -6.68
N SER A 57 25.73 -4.57 -7.27
CA SER A 57 26.75 -5.08 -8.18
C SER A 57 27.75 -6.03 -7.52
N THR A 58 27.83 -6.04 -6.19
CA THR A 58 28.70 -6.92 -5.40
C THR A 58 28.01 -8.17 -4.86
N THR A 59 26.73 -8.39 -5.22
CA THR A 59 26.01 -9.58 -4.79
C THR A 59 26.69 -10.85 -5.31
N LYS A 60 26.76 -11.89 -4.47
CA LYS A 60 27.29 -13.21 -4.85
C LYS A 60 26.24 -14.09 -5.53
N VAL A 61 24.98 -13.64 -5.59
CA VAL A 61 23.83 -14.43 -6.03
C VAL A 61 22.86 -13.61 -6.93
N PRO A 62 23.34 -12.98 -8.02
CA PRO A 62 22.53 -12.06 -8.82
C PRO A 62 21.31 -12.74 -9.47
N GLU A 63 21.43 -13.98 -9.94
CA GLU A 63 20.32 -14.71 -10.56
C GLU A 63 19.23 -15.06 -9.55
N ALA A 64 19.62 -15.45 -8.33
CA ALA A 64 18.65 -15.75 -7.27
C ALA A 64 17.95 -14.48 -6.79
N ALA A 65 18.68 -13.37 -6.66
CA ALA A 65 18.10 -12.08 -6.32
C ALA A 65 17.06 -11.63 -7.36
N MET A 66 17.37 -11.78 -8.65
CA MET A 66 16.43 -11.45 -9.72
C MET A 66 15.21 -12.38 -9.75
N LYS A 67 15.38 -13.67 -9.48
CA LYS A 67 14.26 -14.62 -9.35
C LYS A 67 13.34 -14.25 -8.21
N PHE A 68 13.88 -13.89 -7.05
CA PHE A 68 13.07 -13.45 -5.91
C PHE A 68 12.34 -12.15 -6.21
N LEU A 69 13.03 -11.16 -6.81
CA LEU A 69 12.40 -9.92 -7.23
C LEU A 69 11.25 -10.19 -8.21
N ASN A 70 11.43 -11.09 -9.17
CA ASN A 70 10.36 -11.48 -10.09
C ASN A 70 9.15 -12.09 -9.35
N LEU A 71 9.36 -12.93 -8.33
CA LEU A 71 8.27 -13.49 -7.53
C LEU A 71 7.44 -12.39 -6.87
N VAL A 72 8.07 -11.37 -6.29
CA VAL A 72 7.38 -10.22 -5.68
C VAL A 72 6.46 -9.48 -6.68
N TYR A 73 6.73 -9.57 -7.98
CA TYR A 73 5.92 -8.94 -9.04
C TYR A 73 4.96 -9.90 -9.77
N SER A 74 5.03 -11.21 -9.54
CA SER A 74 4.28 -12.20 -10.32
C SER A 74 3.49 -13.20 -9.48
N ASP A 75 3.77 -13.30 -8.18
CA ASP A 75 3.14 -14.24 -7.27
C ASP A 75 2.41 -13.47 -6.16
N ALA A 76 1.07 -13.60 -6.15
CA ALA A 76 0.23 -12.89 -5.20
C ALA A 76 0.46 -13.36 -3.75
N ASP A 77 0.79 -14.63 -3.53
CA ASP A 77 0.99 -15.14 -2.17
C ASP A 77 2.31 -14.60 -1.61
N VAL A 78 3.38 -14.58 -2.41
CA VAL A 78 4.67 -13.99 -1.99
C VAL A 78 4.50 -12.50 -1.68
N LEU A 79 3.85 -11.75 -2.57
CA LEU A 79 3.65 -10.31 -2.38
C LEU A 79 2.80 -10.01 -1.15
N ASN A 80 1.65 -10.67 -1.00
CA ASN A 80 0.73 -10.40 0.11
C ASN A 80 1.26 -10.91 1.44
N THR A 81 2.10 -11.96 1.45
CA THR A 81 2.83 -12.35 2.67
C THR A 81 3.76 -11.22 3.14
N ILE A 82 4.45 -10.55 2.20
CA ILE A 82 5.32 -9.41 2.54
C ILE A 82 4.50 -8.20 3.00
N LEU A 83 3.31 -7.98 2.46
CA LEU A 83 2.50 -6.80 2.81
C LEU A 83 1.67 -7.00 4.08
N TRP A 84 1.08 -8.17 4.27
CA TRP A 84 0.07 -8.43 5.30
C TRP A 84 0.53 -9.41 6.37
N GLY A 85 1.61 -10.16 6.14
CA GLY A 85 2.11 -11.17 7.08
C GLY A 85 1.46 -12.53 6.89
N VAL A 86 1.23 -13.24 8.00
CA VAL A 86 0.68 -14.60 7.99
C VAL A 86 -0.84 -14.57 8.13
N GLU A 87 -1.55 -15.28 7.24
CA GLU A 87 -3.01 -15.40 7.32
C GLU A 87 -3.43 -16.16 8.60
N GLY A 88 -4.40 -15.63 9.33
CA GLY A 88 -4.87 -16.12 10.62
C GLY A 88 -4.12 -15.54 11.84
N GLU A 89 -2.92 -14.99 11.65
CA GLU A 89 -2.13 -14.35 12.72
C GLU A 89 -2.11 -12.83 12.58
N ASP A 90 -1.73 -12.35 11.39
CA ASP A 90 -1.57 -10.92 11.09
C ASP A 90 -2.77 -10.34 10.32
N TYR A 91 -3.43 -11.15 9.49
CA TYR A 91 -4.63 -10.75 8.77
C TYR A 91 -5.58 -11.92 8.56
N VAL A 92 -6.82 -11.64 8.18
CA VAL A 92 -7.83 -12.64 7.80
C VAL A 92 -8.42 -12.23 6.46
N LYS A 93 -8.55 -13.19 5.53
CA LYS A 93 -9.25 -12.95 4.26
C LYS A 93 -10.75 -12.80 4.49
N VAL A 94 -11.32 -11.79 3.84
CA VAL A 94 -12.77 -11.56 3.76
C VAL A 94 -13.31 -12.19 2.49
N ASP A 95 -12.57 -12.04 1.38
CA ASP A 95 -12.83 -12.68 0.10
C ASP A 95 -11.52 -12.90 -0.69
N GLU A 96 -11.61 -13.05 -2.02
CA GLU A 96 -10.46 -13.28 -2.91
C GLU A 96 -9.47 -12.09 -2.96
N HIS A 97 -9.96 -10.86 -2.73
CA HIS A 97 -9.18 -9.63 -2.89
C HIS A 97 -9.11 -8.78 -1.62
N HIS A 98 -10.01 -8.99 -0.66
CA HIS A 98 -10.10 -8.17 0.54
C HIS A 98 -9.63 -8.90 1.80
N VAL A 99 -8.94 -8.15 2.67
CA VAL A 99 -8.42 -8.61 3.95
C VAL A 99 -8.75 -7.64 5.07
N ARG A 100 -8.76 -8.14 6.30
CA ARG A 100 -8.91 -7.34 7.51
C ARG A 100 -7.96 -7.83 8.59
N TYR A 101 -7.70 -6.98 9.59
CA TYR A 101 -6.98 -7.42 10.78
C TYR A 101 -7.84 -8.39 11.62
N PRO A 102 -7.24 -9.32 12.38
CA PRO A 102 -7.97 -10.19 13.28
C PRO A 102 -8.85 -9.40 14.27
N ASP A 103 -9.92 -10.02 14.76
CA ASP A 103 -10.89 -9.34 15.62
C ASP A 103 -10.21 -8.70 16.86
N GLY A 104 -10.48 -7.41 17.07
CA GLY A 104 -9.88 -6.63 18.16
C GLY A 104 -8.43 -6.18 17.92
N LYS A 105 -7.88 -6.43 16.74
CA LYS A 105 -6.55 -5.94 16.31
C LYS A 105 -6.69 -4.81 15.30
N THR A 106 -5.62 -4.04 15.20
CA THR A 106 -5.41 -2.90 14.31
C THR A 106 -4.01 -2.98 13.73
N ALA A 107 -3.71 -2.12 12.76
CA ALA A 107 -2.36 -2.00 12.20
C ALA A 107 -1.27 -1.74 13.28
N ASP A 108 -1.64 -1.10 14.40
CA ASP A 108 -0.71 -0.78 15.50
C ASP A 108 -0.51 -1.94 16.51
N THR A 109 -1.38 -2.95 16.49
CA THR A 109 -1.47 -3.98 17.54
C THR A 109 -1.27 -5.41 17.04
N VAL A 110 -1.23 -5.59 15.72
CA VAL A 110 -0.87 -6.83 15.05
C VAL A 110 0.64 -7.09 15.14
N GLY A 111 1.07 -8.35 15.02
CA GLY A 111 2.48 -8.71 15.09
C GLY A 111 3.28 -8.13 13.92
N TYR A 112 2.69 -8.14 12.73
CA TYR A 112 3.27 -7.57 11.53
C TYR A 112 2.22 -6.97 10.60
N THR A 113 2.55 -5.83 10.00
CA THR A 113 1.88 -5.33 8.80
C THR A 113 2.78 -4.33 8.09
N ALA A 114 2.86 -4.45 6.77
CA ALA A 114 3.47 -3.49 5.87
C ALA A 114 2.47 -2.99 4.83
N ALA A 115 1.16 -3.02 5.13
CA ALA A 115 0.10 -2.64 4.20
C ALA A 115 0.25 -1.19 3.67
N LEU A 116 0.92 -0.31 4.41
CA LEU A 116 1.24 1.06 3.97
C LEU A 116 2.37 1.14 2.93
N CYS A 117 3.13 0.06 2.75
CA CYS A 117 4.19 -0.06 1.76
C CYS A 117 3.70 -0.62 0.41
N SER A 118 2.39 -0.72 0.20
CA SER A 118 1.76 -1.18 -1.06
C SER A 118 2.37 -0.52 -2.30
N GLY A 119 2.58 0.80 -2.28
CA GLY A 119 3.18 1.55 -3.39
C GLY A 119 4.70 1.37 -3.57
N LEU A 120 5.37 0.63 -2.69
CA LEU A 120 6.81 0.36 -2.75
C LEU A 120 7.15 -1.06 -3.21
N MET A 121 6.18 -1.98 -3.13
CA MET A 121 6.41 -3.42 -3.24
C MET A 121 5.58 -4.04 -4.36
N GLY A 122 6.24 -4.66 -5.33
CA GLY A 122 5.58 -5.53 -6.31
C GLY A 122 4.55 -4.82 -7.22
N SER A 123 3.65 -5.62 -7.81
CA SER A 123 2.57 -5.11 -8.65
C SER A 123 1.32 -4.86 -7.81
N GLU A 124 0.81 -3.63 -7.79
CA GLU A 124 -0.45 -3.28 -7.09
C GLU A 124 -1.63 -4.14 -7.56
N SER A 125 -1.62 -4.62 -8.81
CA SER A 125 -2.69 -5.48 -9.35
C SER A 125 -2.84 -6.83 -8.65
N LEU A 126 -1.82 -7.26 -7.89
CA LEU A 126 -1.80 -8.54 -7.18
C LEU A 126 -2.03 -8.39 -5.67
N GLN A 127 -2.11 -7.16 -5.17
CA GLN A 127 -2.19 -6.88 -3.74
C GLN A 127 -3.63 -7.01 -3.23
N TYR A 128 -3.78 -7.55 -2.03
CA TYR A 128 -5.04 -7.51 -1.30
C TYR A 128 -5.32 -6.09 -0.80
N GLN A 129 -6.58 -5.72 -0.81
CA GLN A 129 -7.08 -4.44 -0.32
C GLN A 129 -7.67 -4.61 1.09
N ALA A 130 -7.57 -3.57 1.92
CA ALA A 130 -8.23 -3.61 3.21
C ALA A 130 -9.75 -3.54 3.03
N GLU A 131 -10.51 -4.33 3.79
CA GLU A 131 -11.97 -4.29 3.80
C GLU A 131 -12.50 -2.86 4.01
N GLY A 132 -13.43 -2.43 3.15
CA GLY A 132 -14.08 -1.12 3.24
C GLY A 132 -13.35 0.03 2.56
N LEU A 133 -12.38 -0.26 1.68
CA LEU A 133 -11.69 0.72 0.84
C LEU A 133 -12.25 0.85 -0.60
N ASP A 134 -13.24 0.03 -0.97
CA ASP A 134 -14.01 0.11 -2.22
C ASP A 134 -14.74 1.43 -2.37
#